data_AF-A0A8B7DKU6-F1
#
_entry.id   AF-A0A8B7DKU6-F1
#
_cell.length_a   1.000
_cell.length_b   1.000
_cell.length_c   1.000
_cell.angle_alpha   90.00
_cell.angle_beta   90.00
_cell.angle_gamma   90.00
#
_symmetry.space_group_name_H-M   'P 1'
#
loop_
_entity.id
_entity.type
_entity.pdbx_description
1 polymer ?
#
loop_
_entity_poly.entity_id
_entity_poly.type
_entity_poly.pdbx_seq_one_letter_code
_entity_poly.pdbx_strand_id
1 'polypeptide(L)'
;MIHIMVPCGHKLFQNDINKLDDWSTKWKLGLNFEKCKIMHFGSNNKQYSYFMNNNNTLMEIKESKLEKDIGVYISKFLNQAWSPYYTKDILELEKVQQRATKMIPELRRFEYEKSIWILPGTLSVTSHAISVTSGVPQGSVLEPTLFLLFINDVSHINKQLDVKLKLFADDIKLYSVYGVRGLQSDLHTAVNCLYEWSCTWQLQIATEKSFVCTFANQSQNIAQCPYTINNHELAHVNCKRDLGVTIDRNLKFNQHINLIVDKAMSRAFLILKSFYSRDRLLKNSMTNLKNSMTNLKNSMTNLKNSMTNLKNSMTNLKNSMTNLKNSITNLKNSMTNLKNSITNLKNSMTNLKNSMTNLKNSMTNLKNSMTNLKNSMTNLKNSMTNLKNSMTNLKNSMTNLKNSMTNLKNSMTNLNHSMF
;
A
#
# COMPACT_ATOMS: atom_id res chain seq x y z
N MET A 1 12.47 4.12 -42.37
CA MET A 1 11.96 3.41 -43.57
C MET A 1 11.64 4.50 -44.55
N ILE A 2 12.30 4.52 -45.72
CA ILE A 2 12.13 5.62 -46.69
C ILE A 2 11.17 5.11 -47.76
N HIS A 3 9.96 5.69 -47.79
CA HIS A 3 8.98 5.44 -48.85
C HIS A 3 8.92 6.68 -49.74
N ILE A 4 9.26 6.55 -51.02
CA ILE A 4 9.24 7.68 -51.96
C ILE A 4 8.36 7.33 -53.16
N MET A 5 7.48 8.26 -53.49
CA MET A 5 6.42 8.17 -54.50
C MET A 5 6.83 8.98 -55.73
N VAL A 6 6.64 8.47 -56.95
CA VAL A 6 6.85 9.27 -58.17
C VAL A 6 5.84 8.93 -59.28
N PRO A 7 5.04 9.90 -59.74
CA PRO A 7 4.58 9.98 -61.12
C PRO A 7 5.66 10.72 -61.94
N CYS A 8 6.20 10.06 -62.96
CA CYS A 8 6.97 10.67 -64.06
C CYS A 8 8.30 11.36 -63.68
N GLY A 9 9.42 10.62 -63.62
CA GLY A 9 10.75 11.24 -63.50
C GLY A 9 11.87 10.31 -63.02
N HIS A 10 12.05 9.12 -63.61
CA HIS A 10 13.01 8.11 -63.14
C HIS A 10 14.43 8.67 -62.85
N LYS A 11 14.96 9.51 -63.74
CA LYS A 11 16.29 10.14 -63.56
C LYS A 11 16.36 11.12 -62.39
N LEU A 12 15.29 11.89 -62.16
CA LEU A 12 15.22 12.82 -61.02
C LEU A 12 15.19 12.04 -59.71
N PHE A 13 14.44 10.95 -59.67
CA PHE A 13 14.35 10.14 -58.47
C PHE A 13 15.65 9.39 -58.14
N GLN A 14 16.35 8.86 -59.14
CA GLN A 14 17.69 8.32 -58.92
C GLN A 14 18.67 9.39 -58.41
N ASN A 15 18.58 10.63 -58.91
CA ASN A 15 19.39 11.74 -58.38
C ASN A 15 19.05 12.08 -56.93
N ASP A 16 17.78 11.99 -56.52
CA ASP A 16 17.40 12.23 -55.14
C ASP A 16 17.83 11.09 -54.20
N ILE A 17 17.81 9.84 -54.68
CA ILE A 17 18.43 8.71 -53.97
C ILE A 17 19.93 8.97 -53.78
N ASN A 18 20.64 9.41 -54.81
CA ASN A 18 22.07 9.72 -54.73
C ASN A 18 22.34 10.85 -53.72
N LYS A 19 21.57 11.94 -53.74
CA LYS A 19 21.71 13.03 -52.76
C LYS A 19 21.47 12.55 -51.31
N LEU A 20 20.51 11.65 -51.13
CA LEU A 20 20.16 11.11 -49.83
C LEU A 20 21.25 10.16 -49.30
N ASP A 21 21.89 9.41 -50.20
CA ASP A 21 23.05 8.58 -49.91
C ASP A 21 24.30 9.41 -49.58
N ASP A 22 24.57 10.45 -50.37
CA ASP A 22 25.63 11.45 -50.13
C ASP A 22 25.43 12.15 -48.78
N TRP A 23 24.18 12.52 -48.45
CA TRP A 23 23.83 13.08 -47.15
C TRP A 23 24.11 12.07 -46.03
N SER A 24 23.69 10.81 -46.18
CA SER A 24 23.92 9.79 -45.15
C SER A 24 25.41 9.57 -44.87
N THR A 25 26.22 9.59 -45.94
CA THR A 25 27.67 9.44 -45.89
C THR A 25 28.32 10.64 -45.21
N LYS A 26 27.93 11.86 -45.59
CA LYS A 26 28.43 13.13 -45.02
C LYS A 26 28.21 13.20 -43.50
N TRP A 27 27.08 12.69 -43.02
CA TRP A 27 26.71 12.73 -41.61
C TRP A 27 27.06 11.45 -40.84
N LYS A 28 27.77 10.49 -41.45
CA LYS A 28 28.14 9.18 -40.88
C LYS A 28 26.95 8.38 -40.34
N LEU A 29 25.78 8.56 -40.92
CA LEU A 29 24.55 7.84 -40.60
C LEU A 29 24.20 6.87 -41.74
N GLY A 30 25.03 5.84 -41.90
CA GLY A 30 24.90 4.89 -43.01
C GLY A 30 23.51 4.28 -43.10
N LEU A 31 22.89 4.38 -44.27
CA LEU A 31 21.60 3.76 -44.54
C LEU A 31 21.75 2.24 -44.56
N ASN A 32 20.86 1.54 -43.86
CA ASN A 32 20.82 0.09 -43.93
C ASN A 32 20.21 -0.32 -45.28
N PHE A 33 21.07 -0.74 -46.21
CA PHE A 33 20.68 -1.14 -47.56
C PHE A 33 19.63 -2.26 -47.57
N GLU A 34 19.76 -3.27 -46.70
CA GLU A 34 18.80 -4.39 -46.64
C GLU A 34 17.38 -3.97 -46.22
N LYS A 35 17.27 -2.82 -45.54
CA LYS A 35 15.99 -2.23 -45.13
C LYS A 35 15.44 -1.22 -46.13
N CYS A 36 16.19 -0.88 -47.17
CA CYS A 36 15.73 0.02 -48.24
C CYS A 36 15.00 -0.78 -49.31
N LYS A 37 13.80 -0.33 -49.68
CA LYS A 37 12.95 -1.00 -50.67
C LYS A 37 12.30 0.03 -51.58
N ILE A 38 12.17 -0.30 -52.85
CA ILE A 38 11.44 0.52 -53.83
C ILE A 38 10.04 -0.05 -54.04
N MET A 39 9.05 0.82 -54.21
CA MET A 39 7.67 0.43 -54.45
C MET A 39 7.11 1.22 -55.63
N HIS A 40 6.68 0.51 -56.68
CA HIS A 40 6.16 1.11 -57.90
C HIS A 40 4.64 1.20 -57.87
N PHE A 41 4.10 2.39 -57.64
CA PHE A 41 2.66 2.57 -57.57
C PHE A 41 2.00 2.73 -58.95
N GLY A 42 0.84 2.09 -59.13
CA GLY A 42 -0.02 2.21 -60.32
C GLY A 42 0.23 1.14 -61.39
N SER A 43 -0.83 0.70 -62.07
CA SER A 43 -0.79 -0.35 -63.10
C SER A 43 -0.03 0.04 -64.38
N ASN A 44 0.07 1.34 -64.67
CA ASN A 44 0.71 1.87 -65.87
C ASN A 44 2.15 2.38 -65.60
N ASN A 45 2.71 2.12 -64.42
CA ASN A 45 4.05 2.58 -64.07
C ASN A 45 5.12 1.62 -64.63
N LYS A 46 6.03 2.15 -65.44
CA LYS A 46 7.21 1.40 -65.91
C LYS A 46 8.12 1.11 -64.72
N GLN A 47 8.30 -0.15 -64.37
CA GLN A 47 9.12 -0.60 -63.23
C GLN A 47 10.60 -0.39 -63.51
N TYR A 48 11.11 0.81 -63.20
CA TYR A 48 12.53 1.11 -63.31
C TYR A 48 13.32 0.63 -62.09
N SER A 49 14.50 0.06 -62.33
CA SER A 49 15.47 -0.30 -61.28
C SER A 49 16.18 0.94 -60.72
N TYR A 50 16.43 0.95 -59.40
CA TYR A 50 17.18 2.01 -58.73
C TYR A 50 18.34 1.45 -57.93
N PHE A 51 19.40 2.23 -57.82
CA PHE A 51 20.67 1.80 -57.21
C PHE A 51 21.05 2.71 -56.04
N MET A 52 21.72 2.15 -55.03
CA MET A 52 22.27 2.88 -53.89
C MET A 52 23.67 2.35 -53.57
N ASN A 53 24.56 3.20 -53.07
CA ASN A 53 25.89 2.75 -52.67
C ASN A 53 25.80 1.96 -51.36
N ASN A 54 26.41 0.78 -51.33
CA ASN A 54 26.58 -0.01 -50.13
C ASN A 54 28.05 -0.40 -50.03
N ASN A 55 28.79 0.20 -49.09
CA ASN A 55 30.22 -0.05 -48.88
C ASN A 55 31.05 0.07 -50.17
N ASN A 56 30.91 1.18 -50.89
CA ASN A 56 31.57 1.48 -52.17
C ASN A 56 31.20 0.56 -53.34
N THR A 57 30.12 -0.22 -53.21
CA THR A 57 29.57 -1.02 -54.30
C THR A 57 28.15 -0.53 -54.61
N LEU A 58 27.90 -0.15 -55.86
CA LEU A 58 26.57 0.25 -56.31
C LEU A 58 25.68 -1.01 -56.40
N MET A 59 24.63 -1.10 -55.58
CA MET A 59 23.72 -2.25 -55.56
C MET A 59 22.28 -1.84 -55.87
N GLU A 60 21.54 -2.72 -56.54
CA GLU A 60 20.14 -2.50 -56.90
C GLU A 60 19.21 -2.67 -55.68
N ILE A 61 18.38 -1.67 -55.42
CA ILE A 61 17.44 -1.68 -54.29
C ILE A 61 16.27 -2.62 -54.62
N LYS A 62 15.95 -3.55 -53.69
CA LYS A 62 14.89 -4.54 -53.88
C LYS A 62 13.51 -3.90 -54.03
N GLU A 63 12.72 -4.36 -55.00
CA GLU A 63 11.30 -4.00 -55.14
C GLU A 63 10.44 -4.71 -54.07
N SER A 64 9.44 -4.01 -53.53
CA SER A 64 8.38 -4.58 -52.71
C SER A 64 6.99 -4.27 -53.28
N LYS A 65 6.06 -5.23 -53.09
CA LYS A 65 4.66 -5.13 -53.52
C LYS A 65 3.70 -4.72 -52.39
N LEU A 66 4.14 -4.82 -51.14
CA LEU A 66 3.34 -4.53 -49.95
C LEU A 66 4.26 -4.11 -48.80
N GLU A 67 4.00 -2.95 -48.19
CA GLU A 67 4.76 -2.46 -47.04
C GLU A 67 3.84 -1.91 -45.96
N LYS A 68 4.27 -2.00 -44.70
CA LYS A 68 3.51 -1.49 -43.55
C LYS A 68 4.16 -0.19 -43.08
N ASP A 69 3.40 0.90 -43.13
CA ASP A 69 3.86 2.22 -42.70
C ASP A 69 2.84 2.88 -41.77
N ILE A 70 3.31 3.42 -40.64
CA ILE A 70 2.49 4.05 -39.57
C ILE A 70 1.24 3.22 -39.20
N GLY A 71 1.39 1.88 -39.19
CA GLY A 71 0.33 0.94 -38.82
C GLY A 71 -0.65 0.56 -39.94
N VAL A 72 -0.49 1.10 -41.16
CA VAL A 72 -1.34 0.83 -42.33
C VAL A 72 -0.56 0.03 -43.37
N TYR A 73 -1.19 -0.95 -44.01
CA TYR A 73 -0.59 -1.70 -45.11
C TYR A 73 -0.86 -0.99 -46.44
N ILE A 74 0.20 -0.71 -47.20
CA ILE A 74 0.16 -0.03 -48.48
C ILE A 74 0.55 -1.03 -49.56
N SER A 75 -0.28 -1.19 -50.60
CA SER A 75 -0.05 -2.14 -51.72
C SER A 75 0.28 -1.44 -53.04
N LYS A 76 1.00 -2.15 -53.92
CA LYS A 76 1.49 -1.67 -55.22
C LYS A 76 0.42 -1.04 -56.12
N PHE A 77 -0.81 -1.55 -56.05
CA PHE A 77 -1.88 -1.11 -56.93
C PHE A 77 -2.54 0.20 -56.48
N LEU A 78 -2.13 0.78 -55.34
CA LEU A 78 -2.90 1.83 -54.66
C LEU A 78 -4.40 1.49 -54.64
N ASN A 79 -4.74 0.18 -54.54
CA ASN A 79 -6.12 -0.25 -54.44
C ASN A 79 -6.71 0.53 -53.29
N GLN A 80 -7.68 1.37 -53.62
CA GLN A 80 -8.24 2.41 -52.76
C GLN A 80 -8.56 1.76 -51.42
N ALA A 81 -7.73 2.04 -50.40
CA ALA A 81 -7.92 1.40 -49.11
C ALA A 81 -9.29 1.79 -48.51
N TRP A 82 -9.85 2.91 -48.98
CA TRP A 82 -11.08 3.50 -48.47
C TRP A 82 -11.91 4.13 -49.59
N SER A 83 -13.04 3.50 -49.91
CA SER A 83 -14.18 4.12 -50.62
C SER A 83 -15.36 4.11 -49.65
N PRO A 84 -15.77 5.27 -49.08
CA PRO A 84 -16.86 5.32 -48.12
C PRO A 84 -18.19 5.19 -48.88
N TYR A 85 -18.73 3.97 -48.96
CA TYR A 85 -19.96 3.69 -49.70
C TYR A 85 -21.24 4.18 -49.03
N TYR A 86 -21.20 4.56 -47.74
CA TYR A 86 -22.38 4.99 -47.00
C TYR A 86 -22.33 6.48 -46.65
N THR A 87 -23.46 7.17 -46.83
CA THR A 87 -23.66 8.60 -46.52
C THR A 87 -23.20 8.97 -45.11
N LYS A 88 -23.19 8.02 -44.18
CA LYS A 88 -22.74 8.21 -42.80
C LYS A 88 -21.22 8.37 -42.67
N ASP A 89 -20.45 7.64 -43.46
CA ASP A 89 -18.98 7.73 -43.44
C ASP A 89 -18.52 9.01 -44.16
N ILE A 90 -19.28 9.44 -45.18
CA ILE A 90 -19.17 10.75 -45.80
C ILE A 90 -19.46 11.86 -44.78
N LEU A 91 -20.55 11.75 -44.00
CA LEU A 91 -20.91 12.73 -42.95
C LEU A 91 -19.93 12.78 -41.77
N GLU A 92 -19.27 11.66 -41.42
CA GLU A 92 -18.20 11.63 -40.41
C GLU A 92 -16.96 12.37 -40.91
N LEU A 93 -16.58 12.16 -42.18
CA LEU A 93 -15.50 12.90 -42.84
C LEU A 93 -15.82 14.40 -42.95
N GLU A 94 -17.04 14.75 -43.34
CA GLU A 94 -17.48 16.15 -43.40
C GLU A 94 -17.49 16.82 -42.02
N LYS A 95 -17.78 16.09 -40.94
CA LYS A 95 -17.67 16.63 -39.57
C LYS A 95 -16.22 16.86 -39.15
N VAL A 96 -15.28 16.03 -39.59
CA VAL A 96 -13.84 16.25 -39.36
C VAL A 96 -13.36 17.45 -40.18
N GLN A 97 -13.77 17.55 -41.44
CA GLN A 97 -13.44 18.67 -42.32
C GLN A 97 -14.07 20.00 -41.87
N GLN A 98 -15.31 20.00 -41.37
CA GLN A 98 -15.96 21.17 -40.76
C GLN A 98 -15.24 21.65 -39.50
N ARG A 99 -14.66 20.74 -38.73
CA ARG A 99 -13.86 21.11 -37.55
C ARG A 99 -12.53 21.74 -37.96
N ALA A 100 -11.86 21.18 -38.96
CA ALA A 100 -10.61 21.69 -39.49
C ALA A 100 -10.76 23.09 -40.13
N THR A 101 -11.83 23.31 -40.90
CA THR A 101 -12.10 24.63 -41.53
C THR A 101 -12.50 25.71 -40.52
N LYS A 102 -13.21 25.36 -39.43
CA LYS A 102 -13.55 26.30 -38.35
C LYS A 102 -12.36 26.69 -37.46
N MET A 103 -11.26 25.93 -37.51
CA MET A 103 -10.04 26.24 -36.79
C MET A 103 -9.23 27.36 -37.45
N ILE A 104 -9.42 27.62 -38.75
CA ILE A 104 -8.76 28.71 -39.48
C ILE A 104 -9.62 30.00 -39.35
N PRO A 105 -9.13 31.08 -38.72
CA PRO A 105 -9.94 32.27 -38.40
C PRO A 105 -10.58 32.96 -39.62
N GLU A 106 -9.87 32.98 -40.76
CA GLU A 106 -10.30 33.62 -42.01
C GLU A 106 -11.42 32.84 -42.71
N LEU A 107 -11.41 31.51 -42.60
CA LEU A 107 -12.40 30.61 -43.20
C LEU A 107 -13.67 30.47 -42.36
N ARG A 108 -13.66 31.02 -41.14
CA ARG A 108 -14.77 30.95 -40.18
C ARG A 108 -15.98 31.80 -40.60
N ARG A 109 -15.78 32.77 -41.49
CA ARG A 109 -16.82 33.70 -41.99
C ARG A 109 -17.50 33.23 -43.27
N PHE A 110 -17.03 32.14 -43.89
CA PHE A 110 -17.57 31.61 -45.15
C PHE A 110 -18.47 30.39 -44.89
N GLU A 111 -19.51 30.23 -45.72
CA GLU A 111 -20.37 29.03 -45.72
C GLU A 111 -19.56 27.79 -46.16
N TYR A 112 -19.79 26.65 -45.49
CA TYR A 112 -18.94 25.44 -45.58
C TYR A 112 -18.65 24.97 -47.02
N GLU A 113 -19.63 25.06 -47.91
CA GLU A 113 -19.46 24.65 -49.30
C GLU A 113 -18.46 25.53 -50.07
N LYS A 114 -18.40 26.84 -49.80
CA LYS A 114 -17.39 27.75 -50.41
C LYS A 114 -15.98 27.50 -49.86
N SER A 115 -15.85 27.08 -48.60
CA SER A 115 -14.58 26.76 -47.96
C SER A 115 -13.94 25.47 -48.52
N ILE A 116 -14.75 24.54 -49.03
CA ILE A 116 -14.25 23.33 -49.69
C ILE A 116 -13.64 23.66 -51.05
N TRP A 117 -14.19 24.61 -51.82
CA TRP A 117 -13.64 25.00 -53.12
C TRP A 117 -12.28 25.74 -53.04
N ILE A 118 -11.92 26.28 -51.89
CA ILE A 118 -10.58 26.86 -51.64
C ILE A 118 -9.54 25.76 -51.40
N LEU A 119 -9.96 24.54 -51.02
CA LEU A 119 -9.05 23.45 -50.65
C LEU A 119 -8.53 22.57 -51.82
N PRO A 120 -9.07 22.63 -53.05
CA PRO A 120 -8.36 22.15 -54.23
C PRO A 120 -8.04 23.31 -55.17
N GLY A 121 -7.04 24.11 -54.82
CA GLY A 121 -6.47 25.08 -55.74
C GLY A 121 -5.91 26.31 -55.04
N THR A 122 -4.58 26.43 -55.09
CA THR A 122 -3.77 27.59 -54.71
C THR A 122 -3.55 27.83 -53.21
N LEU A 123 -2.34 27.49 -52.74
CA LEU A 123 -1.53 28.30 -51.81
C LEU A 123 -0.10 27.74 -51.85
N SER A 124 0.64 28.13 -52.87
CA SER A 124 2.11 28.13 -52.85
C SER A 124 2.56 29.21 -51.88
N VAL A 125 2.56 28.91 -50.58
CA VAL A 125 3.21 29.76 -49.59
C VAL A 125 4.00 28.85 -48.66
N THR A 126 5.28 28.66 -48.96
CA THR A 126 6.25 28.21 -47.97
C THR A 126 6.36 29.31 -46.92
N SER A 127 6.13 28.98 -45.65
CA SER A 127 6.43 29.90 -44.55
C SER A 127 7.91 30.26 -44.57
N HIS A 128 8.23 31.49 -44.17
CA HIS A 128 9.63 31.89 -44.00
C HIS A 128 10.26 31.03 -42.91
N ALA A 129 11.50 30.59 -43.12
CA ALA A 129 12.27 29.87 -42.13
C ALA A 129 12.41 30.73 -40.87
N ILE A 130 11.71 30.34 -39.79
CA ILE A 130 11.84 30.97 -38.49
C ILE A 130 12.99 30.27 -37.77
N SER A 131 13.96 31.06 -37.30
CA SER A 131 14.99 30.55 -36.40
C SER A 131 14.33 30.21 -35.06
N VAL A 132 14.30 28.92 -34.74
CA VAL A 132 13.90 28.45 -33.42
C VAL A 132 15.12 28.61 -32.52
N THR A 133 15.10 29.61 -31.64
CA THR A 133 16.22 29.93 -30.72
C THR A 133 16.31 28.96 -29.54
N SER A 134 15.25 28.20 -29.25
CA SER A 134 15.17 27.25 -28.14
C SER A 134 14.12 26.17 -28.40
N GLY A 135 14.40 24.93 -27.97
CA GLY A 135 13.51 23.78 -28.11
C GLY A 135 14.00 22.78 -29.16
N VAL A 136 13.41 21.58 -29.16
CA VAL A 136 13.72 20.53 -30.13
C VAL A 136 12.52 20.38 -31.08
N PRO A 137 12.72 20.12 -32.39
CA PRO A 137 11.60 19.99 -33.33
C PRO A 137 10.66 18.85 -32.92
N GLN A 138 9.39 19.19 -32.70
CA GLN A 138 8.38 18.22 -32.29
C GLN A 138 8.18 17.15 -33.37
N GLY A 139 8.31 15.89 -33.00
CA GLY A 139 8.24 14.74 -33.93
C GLY A 139 9.60 14.28 -34.46
N SER A 140 10.69 14.88 -33.98
CA SER A 140 12.05 14.35 -34.18
C SER A 140 12.26 13.09 -33.34
N VAL A 141 12.94 12.08 -33.92
CA VAL A 141 13.30 10.85 -33.19
C VAL A 141 14.27 11.14 -32.03
N LEU A 142 15.04 12.23 -32.12
CA LEU A 142 16.04 12.62 -31.11
C LEU A 142 15.47 13.49 -29.99
N GLU A 143 14.26 14.04 -30.16
CA GLU A 143 13.62 14.94 -29.18
C GLU A 143 13.52 14.32 -27.78
N PRO A 144 12.99 13.10 -27.59
CA PRO A 144 12.85 12.54 -26.26
C PRO A 144 14.19 12.32 -25.56
N THR A 145 15.22 11.91 -26.30
CA THR A 145 16.56 11.65 -25.75
C THR A 145 17.25 12.95 -25.32
N LEU A 146 17.17 14.00 -26.15
CA LEU A 146 17.75 15.29 -25.83
C LEU A 146 17.04 15.94 -24.64
N PHE A 147 15.72 15.81 -24.55
CA PHE A 147 14.95 16.28 -23.40
C PHE A 147 15.34 15.55 -22.11
N LEU A 148 15.50 14.22 -22.15
CA LEU A 148 15.94 13.43 -20.99
C LEU A 148 17.35 13.82 -20.51
N LEU A 149 18.27 14.11 -21.44
CA LEU A 149 19.60 14.61 -21.10
C LEU A 149 19.54 16.00 -20.45
N PHE A 150 18.66 16.87 -20.96
CA PHE A 150 18.48 18.23 -20.44
C PHE A 150 18.01 18.23 -18.99
N ILE A 151 17.09 17.33 -18.62
CA ILE A 151 16.52 17.28 -17.25
C ILE A 151 17.29 16.35 -16.29
N ASN A 152 18.38 15.73 -16.72
CA ASN A 152 19.02 14.63 -15.98
C ASN A 152 19.54 15.03 -14.57
N ASP A 153 19.90 16.30 -14.40
CA ASP A 153 20.40 16.85 -13.15
C ASP A 153 19.31 17.09 -12.09
N VAL A 154 18.01 17.05 -12.46
CA VAL A 154 16.87 17.14 -11.53
C VAL A 154 16.93 16.06 -10.44
N SER A 155 17.57 14.94 -10.75
CA SER A 155 17.82 13.83 -9.83
C SER A 155 18.72 14.19 -8.63
N HIS A 156 19.37 15.36 -8.64
CA HIS A 156 20.28 15.78 -7.58
C HIS A 156 19.57 16.51 -6.44
N ILE A 157 18.33 16.93 -6.66
CA ILE A 157 17.52 17.74 -5.74
C ILE A 157 17.23 17.01 -4.42
N ASN A 158 17.19 15.68 -4.43
CA ASN A 158 16.85 14.87 -3.25
C ASN A 158 18.05 14.11 -2.64
N LYS A 159 19.30 14.36 -3.08
CA LYS A 159 20.48 13.58 -2.65
C LYS A 159 20.75 13.60 -1.13
N GLN A 160 20.22 14.59 -0.41
CA GLN A 160 20.40 14.75 1.05
C GLN A 160 19.10 14.63 1.84
N LEU A 161 17.99 14.27 1.18
CA LEU A 161 16.65 14.23 1.76
C LEU A 161 16.11 12.79 1.73
N ASP A 162 15.30 12.41 2.72
CA ASP A 162 14.57 11.12 2.69
C ASP A 162 13.31 11.21 1.81
N VAL A 163 13.51 11.64 0.56
CA VAL A 163 12.48 11.86 -0.44
C VAL A 163 12.89 11.15 -1.72
N LYS A 164 11.97 10.42 -2.34
CA LYS A 164 12.20 9.74 -3.62
C LYS A 164 11.62 10.56 -4.76
N LEU A 165 12.39 10.66 -5.84
CA LEU A 165 12.02 11.34 -7.07
C LEU A 165 11.82 10.31 -8.20
N LYS A 166 10.73 10.44 -8.95
CA LYS A 166 10.45 9.67 -10.16
C LYS A 166 10.09 10.60 -11.31
N LEU A 167 10.55 10.24 -12.51
CA LEU A 167 10.35 11.00 -13.74
C LEU A 167 9.64 10.13 -14.77
N PHE A 168 8.71 10.73 -15.51
CA PHE A 168 8.15 10.15 -16.72
C PHE A 168 7.89 11.27 -17.73
N ALA A 169 8.75 11.41 -18.74
CA ALA A 169 8.76 12.57 -19.62
C ALA A 169 8.78 13.88 -18.79
N ASP A 170 7.79 14.74 -18.94
CA ASP A 170 7.60 15.99 -18.22
C ASP A 170 6.97 15.83 -16.81
N ASP A 171 6.41 14.66 -16.49
CA ASP A 171 5.81 14.39 -15.18
C ASP A 171 6.87 14.06 -14.13
N ILE A 172 6.96 14.91 -13.09
CA ILE A 172 7.82 14.70 -11.92
C ILE A 172 6.97 14.29 -10.71
N LYS A 173 7.43 13.27 -9.97
CA LYS A 173 6.76 12.74 -8.78
C LYS A 173 7.73 12.71 -7.60
N LEU A 174 7.44 13.47 -6.56
CA LEU A 174 8.12 13.42 -5.28
C LEU A 174 7.27 12.62 -4.28
N TYR A 175 7.85 11.66 -3.59
CA TYR A 175 7.14 10.87 -2.59
C TYR A 175 8.04 10.41 -1.46
N SER A 176 7.44 10.24 -0.29
CA SER A 176 8.10 9.75 0.92
C SER A 176 7.17 8.78 1.68
N VAL A 177 7.73 7.96 2.56
CA VAL A 177 6.95 6.94 3.32
C VAL A 177 6.82 7.39 4.76
N TYR A 178 5.59 7.59 5.24
CA TYR A 178 5.30 7.98 6.61
C TYR A 178 5.89 6.99 7.63
N GLY A 179 6.65 7.50 8.61
CA GLY A 179 7.25 6.70 9.68
C GLY A 179 8.52 7.29 10.32
N VAL A 180 9.12 8.31 9.72
CA VAL A 180 10.39 8.94 10.15
C VAL A 180 10.16 10.38 10.62
N ARG A 181 10.80 10.81 11.72
CA ARG A 181 10.77 12.21 12.18
C ARG A 181 11.43 13.13 11.15
N GLY A 182 10.81 14.26 10.84
CA GLY A 182 11.36 15.25 9.88
C GLY A 182 10.87 15.12 8.44
N LEU A 183 10.21 14.01 8.07
CA LEU A 183 9.80 13.69 6.70
C LEU A 183 8.98 14.77 5.97
N GLN A 184 8.09 15.44 6.71
CA GLN A 184 7.27 16.50 6.15
C GLN A 184 8.09 17.73 5.80
N SER A 185 9.09 18.05 6.64
CA SER A 185 10.05 19.12 6.38
C SER A 185 10.88 18.79 5.15
N ASP A 186 11.36 17.54 5.04
CA ASP A 186 12.18 17.10 3.90
C ASP A 186 11.40 17.14 2.58
N LEU A 187 10.14 16.69 2.58
CA LEU A 187 9.30 16.74 1.39
C LEU A 187 9.00 18.18 0.96
N HIS A 188 8.76 19.08 1.93
CA HIS A 188 8.57 20.51 1.65
C HIS A 188 9.86 21.14 1.09
N THR A 189 11.02 20.84 1.69
CA THR A 189 12.33 21.27 1.17
C THR A 189 12.56 20.76 -0.25
N ALA A 190 12.26 19.49 -0.53
CA ALA A 190 12.40 18.92 -1.88
C ALA A 190 11.52 19.63 -2.91
N VAL A 191 10.29 20.02 -2.54
CA VAL A 191 9.40 20.80 -3.41
C VAL A 191 9.97 22.19 -3.70
N ASN A 192 10.54 22.86 -2.70
CA ASN A 192 11.18 24.17 -2.88
C ASN A 192 12.42 24.09 -3.77
N CYS A 193 13.30 23.11 -3.54
CA CYS A 193 14.46 22.89 -4.40
C CYS A 193 14.06 22.52 -5.85
N LEU A 194 12.94 21.78 -6.03
CA LEU A 194 12.37 21.53 -7.36
C LEU A 194 11.92 22.81 -8.05
N TYR A 195 11.30 23.73 -7.31
CA TYR A 195 10.92 25.03 -7.83
C TYR A 195 12.15 25.86 -8.23
N GLU A 196 13.18 25.94 -7.40
CA GLU A 196 14.43 26.66 -7.71
C GLU A 196 15.15 26.09 -8.94
N TRP A 197 15.21 24.76 -9.06
CA TRP A 197 15.72 24.08 -10.25
C TRP A 197 14.90 24.45 -11.49
N SER A 198 13.57 24.48 -11.36
CA SER A 198 12.67 24.84 -12.46
C SER A 198 12.90 26.28 -12.96
N CYS A 199 13.22 27.21 -12.05
CA CYS A 199 13.58 28.59 -12.39
C CYS A 199 14.93 28.66 -13.10
N THR A 200 15.92 27.89 -12.63
CA THR A 200 17.27 27.84 -13.21
C THR A 200 17.25 27.34 -14.66
N TRP A 201 16.49 26.27 -14.90
CA TRP A 201 16.36 25.66 -16.23
C TRP A 201 15.25 26.26 -17.09
N GLN A 202 14.56 27.28 -16.59
CA GLN A 202 13.43 27.96 -17.25
C GLN A 202 12.28 27.00 -17.63
N LEU A 203 12.11 25.92 -16.88
CA LEU A 203 11.05 24.92 -17.04
C LEU A 203 9.94 25.16 -16.03
N GLN A 204 9.07 26.14 -16.29
CA GLN A 204 8.02 26.52 -15.34
C GLN A 204 7.09 25.35 -14.95
N ILE A 205 6.91 25.16 -13.65
CA ILE A 205 5.98 24.16 -13.10
C ILE A 205 4.54 24.67 -13.24
N ALA A 206 3.69 23.87 -13.89
CA ALA A 206 2.25 24.13 -14.01
C ALA A 206 1.53 23.88 -12.67
N THR A 207 1.56 24.85 -11.76
CA THR A 207 1.01 24.75 -10.40
C THR A 207 -0.45 24.31 -10.35
N GLU A 208 -1.27 24.69 -11.34
CA GLU A 208 -2.67 24.31 -11.46
C GLU A 208 -2.89 22.84 -11.84
N LYS A 209 -1.87 22.18 -12.41
CA LYS A 209 -1.88 20.75 -12.74
C LYS A 209 -1.22 19.92 -11.64
N SER A 210 -0.37 20.53 -10.83
CA SER A 210 0.29 19.93 -9.67
C SER A 210 -0.70 19.69 -8.53
N PHE A 211 -0.52 18.60 -7.80
CA PHE A 211 -1.40 18.21 -6.70
C PHE A 211 -0.65 17.39 -5.67
N VAL A 212 -1.20 17.31 -4.47
CA VAL A 212 -0.73 16.44 -3.40
C VAL A 212 -1.71 15.30 -3.22
N CYS A 213 -1.21 14.06 -3.18
CA CYS A 213 -2.02 12.90 -2.89
C CYS A 213 -1.40 12.11 -1.74
N THR A 214 -2.19 11.83 -0.70
CA THR A 214 -1.76 11.05 0.45
C THR A 214 -2.38 9.66 0.39
N PHE A 215 -1.55 8.63 0.42
CA PHE A 215 -2.00 7.23 0.44
C PHE A 215 -1.92 6.68 1.87
N ALA A 216 -3.07 6.38 2.46
CA ALA A 216 -3.14 5.86 3.83
C ALA A 216 -4.40 5.05 4.08
N ASN A 217 -4.33 4.13 5.05
CA ASN A 217 -5.50 3.41 5.51
C ASN A 217 -6.44 4.34 6.30
N GLN A 218 -7.75 4.17 6.12
CA GLN A 218 -8.83 4.99 6.67
C GLN A 218 -8.76 5.24 8.19
N SER A 219 -8.01 4.43 8.94
CA SER A 219 -7.82 4.56 10.39
C SER A 219 -6.70 5.51 10.81
N GLN A 220 -5.89 6.02 9.88
CA GLN A 220 -4.81 6.96 10.19
C GLN A 220 -5.28 8.39 9.89
N ASN A 221 -5.44 9.18 10.95
CA ASN A 221 -5.71 10.61 10.84
C ASN A 221 -4.38 11.32 10.56
N ILE A 222 -3.98 11.35 9.29
CA ILE A 222 -2.77 12.05 8.85
C ILE A 222 -3.14 13.53 8.70
N ALA A 223 -2.50 14.38 9.50
CA ALA A 223 -2.65 15.83 9.37
C ALA A 223 -2.29 16.23 7.92
N GLN A 224 -3.26 16.82 7.21
CA GLN A 224 -3.02 17.38 5.89
C GLN A 224 -2.29 18.69 6.08
N CYS A 225 -1.03 18.72 5.68
CA CYS A 225 -0.23 19.93 5.72
C CYS A 225 -0.25 20.60 4.35
N PRO A 226 -0.38 21.93 4.30
CA PRO A 226 -0.33 22.67 3.05
C PRO A 226 1.09 22.59 2.47
N TYR A 227 1.18 22.27 1.18
CA TYR A 227 2.41 22.37 0.41
C TYR A 227 2.25 23.52 -0.56
N THR A 228 3.27 24.37 -0.67
CA THR A 228 3.23 25.58 -1.50
C THR A 228 4.36 25.57 -2.51
N ILE A 229 4.07 25.95 -3.75
CA ILE A 229 5.07 26.26 -4.78
C ILE A 229 4.90 27.73 -5.13
N ASN A 230 5.94 28.55 -4.97
CA ASN A 230 5.87 30.01 -5.22
C ASN A 230 4.67 30.68 -4.52
N ASN A 231 4.45 30.38 -3.24
CA ASN A 231 3.29 30.83 -2.45
C ASN A 231 1.91 30.38 -2.96
N HIS A 232 1.83 29.52 -3.98
CA HIS A 232 0.59 28.87 -4.39
C HIS A 232 0.41 27.52 -3.68
N GLU A 233 -0.69 27.37 -2.95
CA GLU A 233 -1.03 26.12 -2.28
C GLU A 233 -1.46 25.04 -3.29
N LEU A 234 -0.83 23.87 -3.18
CA LEU A 234 -1.16 22.72 -4.01
C LEU A 234 -2.45 22.04 -3.54
N ALA A 235 -3.34 21.74 -4.49
CA ALA A 235 -4.58 21.06 -4.20
C ALA A 235 -4.35 19.64 -3.67
N HIS A 236 -4.96 19.31 -2.53
CA HIS A 236 -5.02 17.94 -2.02
C HIS A 236 -6.10 17.14 -2.74
N VAL A 237 -5.71 16.07 -3.42
CA VAL A 237 -6.64 15.21 -4.18
C VAL A 237 -6.73 13.81 -3.57
N ASN A 238 -7.96 13.33 -3.44
CA ASN A 238 -8.24 11.97 -2.95
C ASN A 238 -8.19 10.92 -4.05
N CYS A 239 -8.25 11.33 -5.32
CA CYS A 239 -8.24 10.44 -6.46
C CYS A 239 -7.69 11.16 -7.69
N LYS A 240 -6.77 10.54 -8.42
CA LYS A 240 -6.19 11.12 -9.63
C LYS A 240 -5.80 10.04 -10.64
N ARG A 241 -5.85 10.40 -11.91
CA ARG A 241 -5.37 9.58 -13.02
C ARG A 241 -3.88 9.84 -13.23
N ASP A 242 -3.08 8.79 -13.22
CA ASP A 242 -1.64 8.80 -13.43
C ASP A 242 -1.26 7.66 -14.38
N LEU A 243 -0.52 7.97 -15.45
CA LEU A 243 -0.12 7.04 -16.52
C LEU A 243 -1.27 6.12 -17.04
N GLY A 244 -2.48 6.66 -17.08
CA GLY A 244 -3.67 5.95 -17.55
C GLY A 244 -4.47 5.19 -16.48
N VAL A 245 -3.93 5.03 -15.28
CA VAL A 245 -4.55 4.36 -14.13
C VAL A 245 -5.13 5.39 -13.17
N THR A 246 -6.35 5.16 -12.68
CA THR A 246 -6.96 6.03 -11.67
C THR A 246 -6.70 5.46 -10.29
N ILE A 247 -5.99 6.22 -9.44
CA ILE A 247 -5.54 5.78 -8.12
C ILE A 247 -6.30 6.58 -7.06
N ASP A 248 -6.93 5.88 -6.13
CA ASP A 248 -7.63 6.43 -4.96
C ASP A 248 -6.70 6.46 -3.74
N ARG A 249 -6.91 7.40 -2.81
CA ARG A 249 -6.15 7.54 -1.56
C ARG A 249 -6.10 6.26 -0.71
N ASN A 250 -7.14 5.42 -0.79
CA ASN A 250 -7.20 4.15 -0.06
C ASN A 250 -6.68 2.98 -0.90
N LEU A 251 -6.06 3.25 -2.05
CA LEU A 251 -5.60 2.28 -3.04
C LEU A 251 -6.71 1.33 -3.51
N LYS A 252 -7.95 1.85 -3.57
CA LYS A 252 -9.11 1.12 -4.10
C LYS A 252 -9.27 1.44 -5.59
N PHE A 253 -9.27 0.40 -6.42
CA PHE A 253 -9.38 0.56 -7.88
C PHE A 253 -10.83 0.61 -8.39
N ASN A 254 -11.84 0.68 -7.52
CA ASN A 254 -13.25 0.65 -7.91
C ASN A 254 -13.61 1.72 -8.95
N GLN A 255 -13.13 2.95 -8.75
CA GLN A 255 -13.40 4.05 -9.68
C GLN A 255 -12.71 3.83 -11.03
N HIS A 256 -11.48 3.32 -11.03
CA HIS A 256 -10.78 2.95 -12.25
C HIS A 256 -11.53 1.85 -13.01
N ILE A 257 -11.91 0.77 -12.32
CA ILE A 257 -12.63 -0.36 -12.90
C ILE A 257 -13.94 0.11 -13.54
N ASN A 258 -14.74 0.90 -12.82
CA ASN A 258 -15.98 1.45 -13.36
C ASN A 258 -15.74 2.26 -14.64
N LEU A 259 -14.74 3.16 -14.64
CA LEU A 259 -14.39 3.95 -15.82
C LEU A 259 -13.97 3.09 -17.02
N ILE A 260 -13.22 2.00 -16.79
CA ILE A 260 -12.82 1.08 -17.86
C ILE A 260 -14.03 0.29 -18.38
N VAL A 261 -14.89 -0.22 -17.48
CA VAL A 261 -16.12 -0.92 -17.83
C VAL A 261 -17.05 -0.03 -18.65
N ASP A 262 -17.23 1.23 -18.26
CA ASP A 262 -18.07 2.19 -18.97
C ASP A 262 -17.51 2.51 -20.36
N LYS A 263 -16.19 2.70 -20.48
CA LYS A 263 -15.52 2.90 -21.78
C LYS A 263 -15.67 1.67 -22.67
N ALA A 264 -15.51 0.47 -22.12
CA ALA A 264 -15.66 -0.78 -22.86
C ALA A 264 -17.11 -0.97 -23.33
N MET A 265 -18.10 -0.77 -22.45
CA MET A 265 -19.51 -0.84 -22.80
C MET A 265 -19.89 0.20 -23.86
N SER A 266 -19.37 1.43 -23.76
CA SER A 266 -19.63 2.48 -24.75
C SER A 266 -19.08 2.10 -26.13
N ARG A 267 -17.84 1.59 -26.20
CA ARG A 267 -17.24 1.11 -27.46
C ARG A 267 -17.98 -0.09 -28.02
N ALA A 268 -18.32 -1.07 -27.18
CA ALA A 268 -19.11 -2.23 -27.59
C ALA A 268 -20.47 -1.79 -28.15
N PHE A 269 -21.16 -0.87 -27.48
CA PHE A 269 -22.43 -0.33 -27.97
C PHE A 269 -22.28 0.39 -29.32
N LEU A 270 -21.22 1.18 -29.51
CA LEU A 270 -20.95 1.85 -30.79
C LEU A 270 -20.69 0.85 -31.92
N ILE A 271 -19.86 -0.17 -31.67
CA ILE A 271 -19.59 -1.27 -32.60
C ILE A 271 -20.90 -1.99 -32.96
N LEU A 272 -21.71 -2.30 -31.95
CA LEU A 272 -23.00 -2.94 -32.16
C LEU A 272 -23.96 -2.05 -32.98
N LYS A 273 -23.95 -0.74 -32.72
CA LYS A 273 -24.78 0.22 -33.46
C LYS A 273 -24.36 0.39 -34.93
N SER A 274 -23.09 0.17 -35.27
CA SER A 274 -22.61 0.22 -36.67
C SER A 274 -23.09 -0.95 -37.53
N PHE A 275 -23.49 -2.09 -36.95
CA PHE A 275 -24.06 -3.22 -37.69
C PHE A 275 -25.58 -3.11 -37.77
N TYR A 276 -26.11 -2.15 -38.53
CA TYR A 276 -27.55 -2.09 -38.85
C TYR A 276 -27.81 -2.85 -40.17
N SER A 277 -27.93 -4.17 -40.08
CA SER A 277 -28.27 -5.02 -41.23
C SER A 277 -29.79 -5.18 -41.38
N ARG A 278 -30.30 -5.12 -42.61
CA ARG A 278 -31.70 -5.50 -42.94
C ARG A 278 -31.90 -7.02 -43.01
N ASP A 279 -30.82 -7.79 -42.90
CA ASP A 279 -30.86 -9.25 -42.84
C ASP A 279 -31.48 -9.73 -41.51
N ARG A 280 -32.58 -10.49 -41.62
CA ARG A 280 -33.37 -10.99 -40.49
C ARG A 280 -32.57 -11.94 -39.59
N LEU A 281 -31.67 -12.75 -40.14
CA LEU A 281 -30.82 -13.67 -39.37
C LEU A 281 -29.80 -12.92 -38.53
N LEU A 282 -29.19 -11.88 -39.12
CA LEU A 282 -28.22 -11.03 -38.45
C LEU A 282 -28.90 -10.16 -37.38
N LYS A 283 -30.12 -9.69 -37.63
CA LYS A 283 -30.95 -8.98 -36.64
C LYS A 283 -31.31 -9.86 -35.45
N ASN A 284 -31.71 -11.11 -35.67
CA ASN A 284 -31.99 -12.07 -34.60
C ASN A 284 -30.73 -12.39 -33.76
N SER A 285 -29.59 -12.57 -34.44
CA SER A 285 -28.30 -12.78 -33.75
C SER A 285 -27.91 -11.56 -32.91
N MET A 286 -28.19 -10.36 -33.41
CA MET A 286 -27.93 -9.11 -32.71
C MET A 286 -28.84 -8.90 -31.49
N THR A 287 -30.12 -9.27 -31.60
CA THR A 287 -31.04 -9.25 -30.45
C THR A 287 -30.63 -10.28 -29.41
N ASN A 288 -30.16 -11.46 -29.83
CA ASN A 288 -29.65 -12.48 -28.91
C ASN A 288 -28.39 -11.99 -28.18
N LEU A 289 -27.46 -11.36 -28.90
CA LEU A 289 -26.26 -10.77 -28.31
C LEU A 289 -26.62 -9.65 -27.32
N LYS A 290 -27.57 -8.79 -27.66
CA LYS A 290 -28.09 -7.75 -26.76
C LYS A 290 -28.69 -8.36 -25.49
N ASN A 291 -29.48 -9.43 -25.62
CA ASN A 291 -30.07 -10.15 -24.50
C ASN A 291 -29.00 -10.80 -23.61
N SER A 292 -27.98 -11.42 -24.21
CA SER A 292 -26.82 -11.95 -23.49
C SER A 292 -26.05 -10.85 -22.76
N MET A 293 -25.88 -9.67 -23.37
CA MET A 293 -25.22 -8.53 -22.74
C MET A 293 -26.03 -8.01 -21.54
N THR A 294 -27.36 -7.94 -21.65
CA THR A 294 -28.24 -7.59 -20.51
C THR A 294 -28.19 -8.64 -19.40
N ASN A 295 -28.16 -9.93 -19.75
CA ASN A 295 -28.02 -11.00 -18.77
C ASN A 295 -26.67 -10.92 -18.04
N LEU A 296 -25.59 -10.68 -18.77
CA LEU A 296 -24.27 -10.48 -18.18
C LEU A 296 -24.25 -9.29 -17.23
N LYS A 297 -24.88 -8.17 -17.62
CA LYS A 297 -25.04 -6.99 -16.74
C LYS A 297 -25.79 -7.33 -15.46
N ASN A 298 -26.87 -8.10 -15.55
CA ASN A 298 -27.63 -8.54 -14.37
C ASN A 298 -26.80 -9.46 -13.47
N SER A 299 -26.08 -10.43 -14.04
CA SER A 299 -25.15 -11.30 -13.30
C SER A 299 -24.06 -10.51 -12.60
N MET A 300 -23.48 -9.50 -13.26
CA MET A 300 -22.48 -8.61 -12.66
C MET A 300 -23.06 -7.80 -11.49
N THR A 301 -24.32 -7.39 -11.61
CA THR A 301 -25.04 -6.68 -10.53
C THR A 301 -25.29 -7.60 -9.33
N ASN A 302 -25.70 -8.85 -9.58
CA ASN A 302 -25.87 -9.86 -8.54
C ASN A 302 -24.54 -10.17 -7.83
N LEU A 303 -23.45 -10.33 -8.59
CA LEU A 303 -22.12 -10.55 -8.03
C LEU A 303 -21.70 -9.38 -7.12
N LYS A 304 -21.97 -8.14 -7.53
CA LYS A 304 -21.73 -6.93 -6.72
C LYS A 304 -22.52 -6.94 -5.41
N ASN A 305 -23.78 -7.36 -5.44
CA ASN A 305 -24.61 -7.50 -4.24
C ASN A 305 -24.07 -8.59 -3.31
N SER A 306 -23.72 -9.76 -3.84
CA SER A 306 -23.08 -10.85 -3.07
C SER A 306 -21.78 -10.41 -2.42
N MET A 307 -20.94 -9.66 -3.14
CA MET A 307 -19.69 -9.11 -2.59
C MET A 307 -19.95 -8.12 -1.46
N THR A 308 -21.03 -7.33 -1.56
CA THR A 308 -21.46 -6.41 -0.51
C THR A 308 -21.93 -7.15 0.74
N ASN A 309 -22.71 -8.22 0.56
CA ASN A 309 -23.15 -9.09 1.67
C ASN A 309 -21.96 -9.77 2.35
N LEU A 310 -21.02 -10.30 1.57
CA LEU A 310 -19.79 -10.91 2.11
C LEU A 310 -18.99 -9.90 2.94
N LYS A 311 -18.89 -8.65 2.48
CA LYS A 311 -18.23 -7.57 3.22
C LYS A 311 -18.92 -7.27 4.56
N ASN A 312 -20.25 -7.28 4.59
CA ASN A 312 -21.02 -7.09 5.82
C ASN A 312 -20.79 -8.25 6.80
N SER A 313 -20.84 -9.50 6.33
CA SER A 313 -20.54 -10.68 7.14
C SER A 313 -19.12 -10.65 7.72
N MET A 314 -18.13 -10.23 6.92
CA MET A 314 -16.74 -10.08 7.38
C MET A 314 -16.62 -9.00 8.46
N THR A 315 -17.40 -7.92 8.35
CA THR A 315 -17.45 -6.85 9.36
C THR A 315 -18.06 -7.36 10.67
N ASN A 316 -19.14 -8.13 10.60
CA ASN A 316 -19.74 -8.76 11.77
C ASN A 316 -18.78 -9.75 12.45
N LEU A 317 -18.09 -10.58 11.67
CA LEU A 317 -17.09 -11.51 12.19
C LEU A 317 -15.96 -10.77 12.92
N LYS A 318 -15.50 -9.65 12.36
CA LYS A 318 -14.48 -8.79 12.99
C LYS A 318 -14.97 -8.22 14.33
N ASN A 319 -16.23 -7.81 14.42
CA ASN A 319 -16.82 -7.33 15.68
C ASN A 319 -16.90 -8.44 16.72
N SER A 320 -17.37 -9.64 16.34
CA SER A 320 -17.39 -10.81 17.23
C SER A 320 -16.01 -11.20 17.74
N MET A 321 -14.99 -11.17 16.86
CA MET A 321 -13.60 -11.45 17.24
C MET A 321 -13.08 -10.41 18.26
N THR A 322 -13.47 -9.15 18.11
CA THR A 322 -13.11 -8.07 19.04
C THR A 322 -13.76 -8.30 20.40
N ASN A 323 -15.04 -8.67 20.44
CA ASN A 323 -15.74 -9.01 21.68
C ASN A 323 -15.10 -10.22 22.38
N LEU A 324 -14.76 -11.27 21.63
CA LEU A 324 -14.07 -12.44 22.17
C LEU A 324 -12.73 -12.06 22.79
N LYS A 325 -11.96 -11.19 22.13
CA LYS A 325 -10.68 -10.68 22.64
C LYS A 325 -10.86 -9.93 23.97
N ASN A 326 -11.92 -9.13 24.10
CA ASN A 326 -12.23 -8.43 25.34
C ASN A 326 -12.60 -9.42 26.46
N SER A 327 -13.42 -10.42 26.16
CA SER A 327 -13.78 -11.47 27.14
C SER A 327 -12.56 -12.27 27.62
N ILE A 328 -11.65 -12.63 26.71
CA ILE A 328 -10.38 -13.30 27.08
C ILE A 328 -9.54 -12.41 28.00
N THR A 329 -9.48 -11.10 27.71
CA THR A 329 -8.74 -10.14 28.54
C THR A 329 -9.33 -10.07 29.95
N ASN A 330 -10.67 -10.00 30.07
CA ASN A 330 -11.36 -10.02 31.35
C ASN A 330 -11.11 -11.32 32.13
N LEU A 331 -11.19 -12.47 31.45
CA LEU A 331 -10.91 -13.77 32.07
C LEU A 331 -9.47 -13.83 32.61
N LYS A 332 -8.51 -13.29 31.84
CA LYS A 332 -7.11 -13.22 32.25
C LYS A 332 -6.94 -12.38 33.52
N ASN A 333 -7.60 -11.23 33.60
CA ASN A 333 -7.58 -10.38 34.79
C ASN A 333 -8.18 -11.09 36.01
N SER A 334 -9.32 -11.77 35.85
CA SER A 334 -9.93 -12.57 36.93
C SER A 334 -9.01 -13.70 37.40
N MET A 335 -8.32 -14.37 36.49
CA MET A 335 -7.35 -15.42 36.82
C MET A 335 -6.17 -14.87 37.61
N THR A 336 -5.67 -13.68 37.25
CA THR A 336 -4.63 -12.98 38.02
C THR A 336 -5.10 -12.64 39.43
N ASN A 337 -6.33 -12.13 39.58
CA ASN A 337 -6.90 -11.84 40.89
C ASN A 337 -7.04 -13.12 41.75
N LEU A 338 -7.54 -14.20 41.17
CA LEU A 338 -7.64 -15.49 41.85
C LEU A 338 -6.27 -16.00 42.31
N LYS A 339 -5.24 -15.87 41.45
CA LYS A 339 -3.86 -16.23 41.80
C LYS A 339 -3.32 -15.42 42.98
N ASN A 340 -3.64 -14.13 43.04
CA ASN A 340 -3.27 -13.28 44.17
C ASN A 340 -3.98 -13.73 45.46
N SER A 341 -5.28 -14.00 45.40
CA SER A 341 -6.05 -14.51 46.54
C SER A 341 -5.50 -15.86 47.07
N ILE A 342 -5.14 -16.78 46.18
CA ILE A 342 -4.52 -18.06 46.56
C ILE A 342 -3.17 -17.83 47.26
N THR A 343 -2.36 -16.91 46.74
CA THR A 343 -1.08 -16.53 47.36
C THR A 343 -1.29 -15.99 48.78
N ASN A 344 -2.27 -15.10 48.96
CA ASN A 344 -2.61 -14.55 50.27
C ASN A 344 -3.09 -15.63 51.25
N LEU A 345 -3.96 -16.54 50.79
CA LEU A 345 -4.45 -17.66 51.59
C LEU A 345 -3.28 -18.57 52.04
N LYS A 346 -2.33 -18.83 51.14
CA LYS A 346 -1.13 -19.64 51.42
C LYS A 346 -0.24 -18.98 52.47
N ASN A 347 -0.11 -17.65 52.43
CA ASN A 347 0.62 -16.90 53.45
C ASN A 347 -0.09 -16.99 54.81
N SER A 348 -1.41 -16.79 54.86
CA SER A 348 -2.19 -16.93 56.09
C SER A 348 -2.10 -18.35 56.68
N MET A 349 -2.13 -19.39 55.86
CA MET A 349 -1.97 -20.77 56.31
C MET A 349 -0.58 -21.03 56.90
N THR A 350 0.46 -20.45 56.30
CA THR A 350 1.82 -20.51 56.85
C THR A 350 1.91 -19.85 58.22
N ASN A 351 1.30 -18.66 58.37
CA ASN A 351 1.24 -17.96 59.65
C ASN A 351 0.49 -18.77 60.72
N LEU A 352 -0.66 -19.36 60.37
CA LEU A 352 -1.42 -20.21 61.27
C LEU A 352 -0.61 -21.44 61.72
N LYS A 353 0.11 -22.07 60.79
CA LYS A 353 1.00 -23.20 61.08
C LYS A 353 2.11 -22.81 62.08
N ASN A 354 2.69 -21.63 61.91
CA ASN A 354 3.70 -21.10 62.83
C ASN A 354 3.10 -20.88 64.23
N SER A 355 1.94 -20.23 64.33
CA SER A 355 1.25 -20.04 65.61
C SER A 355 0.89 -21.36 66.30
N MET A 356 0.43 -22.37 65.56
CA MET A 356 0.13 -23.69 66.09
C MET A 356 1.38 -24.39 66.65
N THR A 357 2.52 -24.21 65.97
CA THR A 357 3.82 -24.72 66.42
C THR A 357 4.23 -24.05 67.73
N ASN A 358 4.09 -22.73 67.84
CA ASN A 358 4.37 -21.99 69.07
C ASN A 358 3.47 -22.40 70.23
N LEU A 359 2.17 -22.62 69.96
CA LEU A 359 1.23 -23.11 70.96
C LEU A 359 1.61 -24.51 71.45
N LYS A 360 1.99 -25.41 70.53
CA LYS A 360 2.47 -26.76 70.86
C LYS A 360 3.70 -26.72 71.75
N ASN A 361 4.67 -25.86 71.44
CA ASN A 361 5.85 -25.65 72.28
C ASN A 361 5.47 -25.15 73.68
N SER A 362 4.57 -24.17 73.77
CA SER A 362 4.09 -23.63 75.04
C SER A 362 3.38 -24.69 75.90
N MET A 363 2.53 -25.51 75.28
CA MET A 363 1.85 -26.62 75.95
C MET A 363 2.83 -27.67 76.48
N THR A 364 3.91 -27.92 75.73
CA THR A 364 4.98 -28.85 76.12
C THR A 364 5.73 -28.31 77.35
N ASN A 365 6.06 -27.00 77.35
CA ASN A 365 6.65 -26.34 78.50
C ASN A 365 5.74 -26.39 79.74
N LEU A 366 4.45 -26.10 79.57
CA LEU A 366 3.47 -26.18 80.65
C LEU A 366 3.38 -27.60 81.25
N LYS A 367 3.39 -28.63 80.38
CA LYS A 367 3.40 -30.03 80.80
C LYS A 367 4.65 -30.38 81.62
N ASN A 368 5.81 -29.89 81.20
CA ASN A 368 7.06 -30.07 81.95
C ASN A 368 6.98 -29.38 83.32
N SER A 369 6.51 -28.13 83.39
CA SER A 369 6.31 -27.42 84.65
C SER A 369 5.34 -28.14 85.59
N MET A 370 4.22 -28.67 85.07
CA MET A 370 3.26 -29.44 85.86
C MET A 370 3.87 -30.73 86.42
N THR A 371 4.73 -31.39 85.63
CA THR A 371 5.46 -32.59 86.06
C THR A 371 6.43 -32.25 87.19
N ASN A 372 7.18 -31.15 87.07
CA ASN A 372 8.05 -30.66 88.13
C ASN A 372 7.27 -30.32 89.41
N LEU A 373 6.12 -29.64 89.28
CA LEU A 373 5.26 -29.31 90.42
C LEU A 373 4.76 -30.58 91.13
N LYS A 374 4.35 -31.59 90.35
CA LYS A 374 3.92 -32.90 90.88
C LYS A 374 5.06 -33.60 91.64
N ASN A 375 6.28 -33.55 91.12
CA ASN A 375 7.45 -34.10 91.80
C ASN A 375 7.71 -33.38 93.13
N SER A 376 7.69 -32.05 93.13
CA SER A 376 7.83 -31.24 94.36
C SER A 376 6.75 -31.54 95.39
N MET A 377 5.48 -31.69 94.97
CA MET A 377 4.38 -32.07 95.86
C MET A 377 4.57 -33.46 96.47
N THR A 378 5.11 -34.41 95.70
CA THR A 378 5.44 -35.75 96.18
C THR A 378 6.55 -35.70 97.23
N ASN A 379 7.60 -34.91 96.99
CA ASN A 379 8.68 -34.70 97.96
C ASN A 379 8.16 -34.05 99.26
N LEU A 380 7.27 -33.05 99.15
CA LEU A 380 6.64 -32.41 100.30
C LEU A 380 5.81 -33.42 101.10
N LYS A 381 5.02 -34.26 100.42
CA LYS A 381 4.23 -35.33 101.06
C LYS A 381 5.12 -36.34 101.79
N ASN A 382 6.24 -36.73 101.20
CA ASN A 382 7.22 -37.61 101.85
C ASN A 382 7.80 -36.95 103.10
N SER A 383 8.19 -35.67 103.01
CA SER A 383 8.70 -34.90 104.15
C SER A 383 7.68 -34.79 105.29
N MET A 384 6.41 -34.54 104.96
CA MET A 384 5.31 -34.50 105.94
C MET A 384 5.09 -35.86 106.62
N THR A 385 5.22 -36.95 105.86
CA THR A 385 5.13 -38.32 106.40
C THR A 385 6.26 -38.60 107.37
N ASN A 386 7.50 -38.22 107.02
CA ASN A 386 8.65 -38.32 107.91
C ASN A 386 8.46 -37.49 109.19
N LEU A 387 7.97 -36.25 109.06
CA LEU A 387 7.67 -35.40 110.21
C LEU A 387 6.61 -36.04 111.14
N LYS A 388 5.55 -36.62 110.55
CA LYS A 388 4.51 -37.34 111.28
C LYS A 388 5.08 -38.56 112.02
N ASN A 389 5.98 -39.31 111.39
CA ASN A 389 6.67 -40.44 112.03
C ASN A 389 7.53 -39.96 113.20
N SER A 390 8.34 -38.91 113.02
CA SER A 390 9.14 -38.31 114.10
C SER A 390 8.27 -37.82 115.27
N MET A 391 7.13 -37.18 114.99
CA MET A 391 6.18 -36.74 116.02
C MET A 391 5.58 -37.93 116.79
N THR A 392 5.31 -39.03 116.10
CA THR A 392 4.82 -40.28 116.71
C THR A 392 5.89 -40.89 117.63
N ASN A 393 7.14 -40.94 117.17
CA ASN A 393 8.27 -41.39 117.98
C ASN A 393 8.45 -40.51 119.23
N LEU A 394 8.41 -39.18 119.08
CA LEU A 394 8.48 -38.25 120.20
C LEU A 394 7.35 -38.50 121.21
N LYS A 395 6.13 -38.72 120.72
CA LYS A 395 4.97 -39.06 121.55
C LYS A 395 5.20 -40.37 122.30
N ASN A 396 5.75 -41.40 121.66
CA ASN A 396 6.10 -42.67 122.30
C ASN A 396 7.17 -42.46 123.38
N SER A 397 8.24 -41.72 123.09
CA SER A 397 9.28 -41.39 124.07
C SER A 397 8.72 -40.62 125.28
N MET A 398 7.83 -39.66 125.06
CA MET A 398 7.14 -38.93 126.14
C MET A 398 6.27 -39.87 127.00
N THR A 399 5.61 -40.84 126.37
CA THR A 399 4.80 -41.85 127.07
C THR A 399 5.69 -42.76 127.91
N ASN A 400 6.83 -43.20 127.38
CA ASN A 400 7.83 -43.97 128.12
C ASN A 400 8.40 -43.16 129.30
N LEU A 401 8.74 -41.89 129.10
CA LEU A 401 9.20 -41.00 130.17
C LEU A 401 8.13 -40.88 131.26
N LYS A 402 6.86 -40.72 130.87
CA LYS A 402 5.72 -40.68 131.79
C LYS A 402 5.60 -41.99 132.58
N ASN A 403 5.73 -43.14 131.92
CA ASN A 403 5.73 -44.45 132.58
C ASN A 403 6.91 -44.59 133.56
N SER A 404 8.13 -44.22 133.15
CA SER A 404 9.30 -44.20 134.03
C SER A 404 9.11 -43.30 135.24
N MET A 405 8.56 -42.10 135.06
CA MET A 405 8.22 -41.18 136.16
C MET A 405 7.18 -41.80 137.11
N THR A 406 6.21 -42.55 136.57
CA THR A 406 5.20 -43.26 137.35
C THR A 406 5.83 -44.41 138.14
N ASN A 407 6.75 -45.17 137.53
CA ASN A 407 7.52 -46.21 138.22
C ASN A 407 8.46 -45.65 139.29
N LEU A 408 9.08 -44.49 139.04
CA LEU A 408 9.90 -43.77 140.02
C LEU A 408 9.02 -43.32 141.20
N LYS A 409 7.83 -42.78 140.91
CA LYS A 409 6.82 -42.42 141.90
C LYS A 409 6.38 -43.64 142.73
N ASN A 410 6.14 -44.78 142.07
CA ASN A 410 5.80 -46.04 142.73
C ASN A 410 6.96 -46.60 143.59
N SER A 411 8.21 -46.45 143.14
CA SER A 411 9.39 -46.83 143.92
C SER A 411 9.58 -45.91 145.13
N MET A 412 9.31 -44.62 144.99
CA MET A 412 9.30 -43.65 146.09
C MET A 412 8.21 -43.98 147.13
N THR A 413 7.03 -44.43 146.70
CA THR A 413 5.97 -44.89 147.60
C THR A 413 6.32 -46.22 148.28
N ASN A 414 7.02 -47.14 147.60
CA ASN A 414 7.50 -48.39 148.21
C ASN A 414 8.63 -48.17 149.21
N LEU A 415 9.55 -47.24 148.95
CA LEU A 415 10.55 -46.78 149.93
C LEU A 415 9.90 -46.16 151.17
N ASN A 416 8.82 -45.41 151.00
CA ASN A 416 8.02 -44.90 152.13
C ASN A 416 7.27 -46.00 152.89
N HIS A 417 6.99 -47.15 152.27
CA HIS A 417 6.34 -48.31 152.91
C HIS A 417 7.33 -49.29 153.56
N SER A 418 8.62 -49.28 153.18
CA SER A 418 9.69 -50.05 153.84
C SER A 418 10.31 -49.33 155.03
N MET A 419 9.82 -48.13 155.37
CA MET A 419 10.35 -47.25 156.43
C MET A 419 9.39 -47.11 157.63
N PHE A 420 8.33 -47.92 157.68
CA PHE A 420 7.41 -48.11 158.80
C PHE A 420 7.08 -49.60 158.88
#